data_AF-A5N2E5-F1
#
_entry.id   AF-A5N2E5-F1
#
_cell.length_a   1.000
_cell.length_b   1.000
_cell.length_c   1.000
_cell.angle_alpha   90.00
_cell.angle_beta   90.00
_cell.angle_gamma   90.00
#
_symmetry.space_group_name_H-M   'P 1'
#
loop_
_entity.id
_entity.type
_entity.pdbx_description
1 polymer ?
#
loop_
_entity_poly.entity_id
_entity_poly.type
_entity_poly.pdbx_seq_one_letter_code
_entity_poly.pdbx_strand_id
1 'polypeptide(L)'
;MLDKETFKRTEGKLYGYFRDLKEMEALELECKDLQDQEESIQWDIKHSSEKEDAKEIKELKSELKYVNRKFRKNMSRIRQLKRNTALLKKVLTVPPLSEEIMQFITYKYKLNKGVGWIANEMYGGVRSTAYRWREDILEDIVKWEGVYGNS
;
A
#
# COMPACT_ATOMS: atom_id res chain seq x y z
N MET A 1 -8.70 22.09 17.31
CA MET A 1 -9.14 20.78 17.86
C MET A 1 -10.20 20.18 16.96
N LEU A 2 -9.87 19.09 16.28
CA LEU A 2 -10.81 18.33 15.45
C LEU A 2 -11.99 17.82 16.29
N ASP A 3 -13.18 17.78 15.69
CA ASP A 3 -14.28 17.03 16.27
C ASP A 3 -13.96 15.53 16.28
N LYS A 4 -14.59 14.80 17.20
CA LYS A 4 -14.32 13.37 17.45
C LYS A 4 -14.54 12.50 16.22
N GLU A 5 -15.47 12.86 15.35
CA GLU A 5 -15.78 12.08 14.15
C GLU A 5 -14.72 12.29 13.07
N THR A 6 -14.38 13.55 12.79
CA THR A 6 -13.28 13.90 11.87
C THR A 6 -11.97 13.28 12.33
N PHE A 7 -11.66 13.36 13.62
CA PHE A 7 -10.47 12.75 14.20
C PHE A 7 -10.38 11.24 13.89
N LYS A 8 -11.44 10.49 14.23
CA LYS A 8 -11.49 9.03 14.00
C LYS A 8 -11.42 8.67 12.52
N ARG A 9 -12.11 9.45 11.67
CA ARG A 9 -12.10 9.25 10.23
C ARG A 9 -10.70 9.44 9.66
N THR A 10 -9.98 10.47 10.08
CA THR A 10 -8.62 10.77 9.60
C THR A 10 -7.62 9.72 10.09
N GLU A 11 -7.68 9.27 11.36
CA GLU A 11 -6.86 8.12 11.81
C GLU A 11 -7.16 6.87 10.97
N GLY A 12 -8.45 6.60 10.71
CA GLY A 12 -8.89 5.47 9.89
C GLY A 12 -8.32 5.51 8.46
N LYS A 13 -8.28 6.69 7.83
CA LYS A 13 -7.67 6.89 6.51
C LYS A 13 -6.17 6.57 6.51
N LEU A 14 -5.43 7.00 7.53
CA LEU A 14 -3.99 6.70 7.64
C LEU A 14 -3.73 5.20 7.81
N TYR A 15 -4.51 4.54 8.67
CA TYR A 15 -4.44 3.08 8.80
C TYR A 15 -4.79 2.37 7.48
N GLY A 16 -5.83 2.85 6.78
CA GLY A 16 -6.22 2.35 5.46
C GLY A 16 -5.12 2.51 4.42
N TYR A 17 -4.48 3.68 4.36
CA TYR A 17 -3.40 3.98 3.44
C TYR A 17 -2.22 3.04 3.59
N PHE A 18 -1.70 2.83 4.81
CA PHE A 18 -0.58 1.91 5.00
C PHE A 18 -0.96 0.45 4.75
N ARG A 19 -2.22 0.07 5.01
CA ARG A 19 -2.75 -1.25 4.63
C ARG A 19 -2.77 -1.43 3.12
N ASP A 20 -3.29 -0.44 2.40
CA ASP A 20 -3.38 -0.45 0.94
C ASP A 20 -1.99 -0.48 0.29
N LEU A 21 -1.02 0.26 0.85
CA LEU A 21 0.38 0.18 0.40
C LEU A 21 0.97 -1.23 0.60
N LYS A 22 0.74 -1.85 1.76
CA LYS A 22 1.21 -3.21 2.02
C LYS A 22 0.56 -4.23 1.08
N GLU A 23 -0.73 -4.05 0.78
CA GLU A 23 -1.42 -4.88 -0.21
C GLU A 23 -0.82 -4.69 -1.61
N MET A 24 -0.54 -3.44 -2.02
CA MET A 24 0.13 -3.16 -3.28
C MET A 24 1.49 -3.84 -3.38
N GLU A 25 2.33 -3.72 -2.36
CA GLU A 25 3.66 -4.35 -2.32
C GLU A 25 3.57 -5.88 -2.51
N ALA A 26 2.62 -6.53 -1.83
CA ALA A 26 2.40 -7.98 -1.97
C ALA A 26 1.92 -8.36 -3.37
N LEU A 27 1.00 -7.58 -3.95
CA LEU A 27 0.50 -7.82 -5.30
C LEU A 27 1.56 -7.58 -6.38
N GLU A 28 2.43 -6.57 -6.20
CA GLU A 28 3.53 -6.28 -7.12
C GLU A 28 4.56 -7.42 -7.11
N LEU A 29 4.86 -7.99 -5.94
CA LEU A 29 5.69 -9.19 -5.84
C LEU A 29 5.05 -10.40 -6.54
N GLU A 30 3.77 -10.66 -6.28
CA GLU A 30 3.05 -11.76 -6.93
C GLU A 30 2.96 -11.57 -8.46
N CYS A 31 2.80 -10.33 -8.93
CA CYS A 31 2.84 -10.03 -10.37
C CYS A 31 4.19 -10.42 -10.98
N LYS A 32 5.30 -10.17 -10.28
CA LYS A 32 6.63 -10.57 -10.75
C LYS A 32 6.75 -12.09 -10.86
N ASP A 33 6.35 -12.81 -9.81
CA ASP A 33 6.37 -14.29 -9.82
C ASP A 33 5.51 -14.87 -10.96
N LEU A 34 4.35 -14.27 -11.23
CA LEU A 34 3.48 -14.67 -12.34
C LEU A 34 4.09 -14.40 -13.73
N GLN A 35 4.91 -13.35 -13.87
CA GLN A 35 5.64 -13.08 -15.11
C GLN A 35 6.74 -14.11 -15.33
N ASP A 36 7.52 -14.42 -14.30
CA ASP A 36 8.55 -15.46 -14.35
C ASP A 36 7.93 -16.83 -14.70
N GLN A 37 6.77 -17.15 -14.12
CA GLN A 37 6.01 -18.36 -14.45
C GLN A 37 5.50 -18.36 -15.89
N GLU A 38 4.99 -17.22 -16.38
CA GLU A 38 4.55 -17.09 -17.79
C GLU A 38 5.71 -17.36 -18.76
N GLU A 39 6.89 -16.79 -18.50
CA GLU A 39 8.09 -16.99 -19.32
C GLU A 39 8.50 -18.47 -19.35
N SER A 40 8.50 -19.14 -18.20
CA SER A 40 8.79 -20.58 -18.10
C SER A 40 7.81 -21.41 -18.92
N ILE A 41 6.49 -21.20 -18.75
CA ILE A 41 5.46 -21.97 -19.46
C ILE A 41 5.56 -21.74 -20.98
N GLN A 42 5.83 -20.51 -21.41
CA GLN A 42 6.02 -20.20 -22.83
C GLN A 42 7.24 -20.92 -23.42
N TRP A 43 8.32 -21.00 -22.64
CA TRP A 43 9.51 -21.78 -23.01
C TRP A 43 9.17 -23.27 -23.14
N ASP A 44 8.46 -23.85 -22.16
CA ASP A 44 8.06 -25.27 -22.18
C ASP A 44 7.16 -25.59 -23.38
N ILE A 45 6.14 -24.76 -23.65
CA ILE A 45 5.25 -24.94 -24.82
C ILE A 45 6.05 -24.98 -26.12
N LYS A 46 7.06 -24.12 -26.26
CA LYS A 46 7.90 -24.05 -27.46
C LYS A 46 8.71 -25.33 -27.63
N HIS A 47 9.33 -25.85 -26.58
CA HIS A 47 10.21 -27.03 -26.68
C HIS A 47 9.45 -28.36 -26.66
N SER A 48 8.30 -28.46 -26.00
CA SER A 48 7.45 -29.66 -26.06
C SER A 48 6.73 -29.80 -27.40
N SER A 49 6.56 -28.69 -28.15
CA SER A 49 6.04 -28.76 -29.53
C SER A 49 6.99 -29.48 -30.50
N GLU A 50 8.29 -29.50 -30.21
CA GLU A 50 9.30 -30.23 -30.98
C GLU A 50 9.25 -31.74 -30.72
N LYS A 51 8.60 -32.17 -29.63
CA LYS A 51 8.49 -33.57 -29.19
C LYS A 51 7.14 -34.23 -29.49
N GLU A 52 6.22 -33.51 -30.15
CA GLU A 52 4.86 -33.95 -30.48
C GLU A 52 3.96 -34.32 -29.27
N ASP A 53 4.25 -33.81 -28.07
CA ASP A 53 3.49 -34.10 -26.84
C ASP A 53 2.22 -33.23 -26.68
N ALA A 54 1.22 -33.48 -27.54
CA ALA A 54 0.01 -32.66 -27.64
C ALA A 54 -0.79 -32.51 -26.33
N LYS A 55 -0.76 -33.52 -25.45
CA LYS A 55 -1.46 -33.49 -24.15
C LYS A 55 -0.80 -32.49 -23.19
N GLU A 56 0.52 -32.55 -23.09
CA GLU A 56 1.31 -31.66 -22.23
C GLU A 56 1.14 -30.19 -22.67
N ILE A 57 1.21 -29.93 -23.98
CA ILE A 57 0.97 -28.59 -24.54
C ILE A 57 -0.41 -28.03 -24.17
N LYS A 58 -1.44 -28.89 -24.14
CA LYS A 58 -2.81 -28.48 -23.76
C LYS A 58 -2.90 -28.09 -22.28
N GLU A 59 -2.22 -28.83 -21.41
CA GLU A 59 -2.15 -28.55 -19.98
C GLU A 59 -1.41 -27.23 -19.73
N LEU A 60 -0.22 -27.05 -20.31
CA LEU A 60 0.57 -25.82 -20.24
C LEU A 60 -0.19 -24.59 -20.75
N LYS A 61 -0.94 -24.70 -21.86
CA LYS A 61 -1.80 -23.60 -22.35
C LYS A 61 -2.91 -23.23 -21.38
N SER A 62 -3.44 -24.21 -20.66
CA SER A 62 -4.49 -23.99 -19.65
C SER A 62 -3.93 -23.27 -18.42
N GLU A 63 -2.73 -23.65 -18.00
CA GLU A 63 -1.98 -22.98 -16.94
C GLU A 63 -1.63 -21.54 -17.32
N LEU A 64 -1.08 -21.32 -18.53
CA LEU A 64 -0.76 -20.00 -19.05
C LEU A 64 -1.98 -19.07 -19.02
N LYS A 65 -3.16 -19.58 -19.38
CA LYS A 65 -4.43 -18.83 -19.32
C LYS A 65 -4.80 -18.45 -17.88
N TYR A 66 -4.57 -19.33 -16.92
CA TYR A 66 -4.80 -19.05 -15.51
C TYR A 66 -3.85 -17.98 -14.98
N VAL A 67 -2.54 -18.12 -15.22
CA VAL A 67 -1.49 -17.17 -14.85
C VAL A 67 -1.80 -15.78 -15.39
N ASN A 68 -2.06 -15.67 -16.69
CA ASN A 68 -2.43 -14.42 -17.34
C ASN A 68 -3.70 -13.79 -16.75
N ARG A 69 -4.71 -14.60 -16.42
CA ARG A 69 -5.94 -14.10 -15.79
C ARG A 69 -5.65 -13.53 -14.40
N LYS A 70 -4.81 -14.19 -13.61
CA LYS A 70 -4.44 -13.75 -12.25
C LYS A 70 -3.63 -12.46 -12.31
N PHE A 71 -2.62 -12.40 -13.18
CA PHE A 71 -1.79 -11.21 -13.42
C PHE A 71 -2.64 -9.97 -13.74
N ARG A 72 -3.58 -10.10 -14.69
CA ARG A 72 -4.48 -8.99 -15.07
C ARG A 72 -5.36 -8.51 -13.91
N LYS A 73 -5.84 -9.42 -13.06
CA LYS A 73 -6.62 -9.06 -11.86
C LYS A 73 -5.76 -8.29 -10.86
N ASN A 74 -4.57 -8.78 -10.56
CA ASN A 74 -3.64 -8.15 -9.64
C ASN A 74 -3.26 -6.74 -10.13
N MET A 75 -2.90 -6.60 -11.41
CA MET A 75 -2.64 -5.29 -12.03
C MET A 75 -3.84 -4.34 -12.00
N SER A 76 -5.07 -4.86 -12.12
CA SER A 76 -6.27 -4.04 -11.94
C SER A 76 -6.42 -3.56 -10.50
N ARG A 77 -6.18 -4.43 -9.52
CA ARG A 77 -6.23 -4.10 -8.10
C ARG A 77 -5.15 -3.09 -7.70
N ILE A 78 -3.91 -3.27 -8.15
CA ILE A 78 -2.81 -2.31 -7.95
C ILE A 78 -3.21 -0.93 -8.49
N ARG A 79 -3.78 -0.86 -9.70
CA ARG A 79 -4.26 0.42 -10.28
C ARG A 79 -5.35 1.07 -9.45
N GLN A 80 -6.27 0.28 -8.89
CA GLN A 80 -7.30 0.79 -7.98
C GLN A 80 -6.68 1.34 -6.69
N LEU A 81 -5.79 0.59 -6.04
CA LEU A 81 -5.11 1.01 -4.81
C LEU A 81 -4.27 2.26 -5.03
N LYS A 82 -3.54 2.37 -6.16
CA LYS A 82 -2.80 3.58 -6.55
C LYS A 82 -3.70 4.80 -6.67
N ARG A 83 -4.93 4.66 -7.20
CA ARG A 83 -5.90 5.76 -7.25
C ARG A 83 -6.42 6.13 -5.87
N ASN A 84 -6.76 5.13 -5.05
CA ASN A 84 -7.29 5.36 -3.70
C ASN A 84 -6.26 6.07 -2.79
N THR A 85 -4.99 5.70 -2.94
CA THR A 85 -3.89 6.24 -2.11
C THR A 85 -3.34 7.56 -2.64
N ALA A 86 -3.66 7.98 -3.87
CA ALA A 86 -3.07 9.14 -4.53
C ALA A 86 -3.24 10.46 -3.74
N LEU A 87 -4.46 10.73 -3.25
CA LEU A 87 -4.74 11.95 -2.49
C LEU A 87 -3.92 11.99 -1.19
N LEU A 88 -3.97 10.92 -0.40
CA LEU A 88 -3.26 10.90 0.89
C LEU A 88 -1.74 10.85 0.69
N LYS A 89 -1.25 10.19 -0.36
CA LYS A 89 0.16 10.27 -0.76
C LYS A 89 0.57 11.73 -1.01
N LYS A 90 -0.23 12.49 -1.76
CA LYS A 90 0.03 13.92 -2.01
C LYS A 90 0.05 14.73 -0.71
N VAL A 91 -0.94 14.53 0.16
CA VAL A 91 -1.02 15.18 1.49
C VAL A 91 0.21 14.91 2.35
N LEU A 92 0.76 13.70 2.31
CA LEU A 92 1.93 13.32 3.12
C LEU A 92 3.27 13.72 2.51
N THR A 93 3.31 14.15 1.24
CA THR A 93 4.57 14.41 0.52
C THR A 93 4.73 15.86 0.08
N VAL A 94 3.63 16.63 0.04
CA VAL A 94 3.63 18.02 -0.42
C VAL A 94 2.80 18.88 0.54
N PRO A 95 3.41 19.87 1.22
CA PRO A 95 4.85 20.04 1.38
C PRO A 95 5.48 18.83 2.08
N PRO A 96 6.79 18.58 1.90
CA PRO A 96 7.45 17.47 2.55
C PRO A 96 7.33 17.61 4.07
N LEU A 97 6.83 16.56 4.71
CA LEU A 97 6.75 16.47 6.17
C LEU A 97 8.16 16.37 6.77
N SER A 98 8.33 16.87 8.00
CA SER A 98 9.58 16.69 8.72
C SER A 98 9.84 15.21 9.01
N GLU A 99 11.11 14.84 9.19
CA GLU A 99 11.51 13.47 9.51
C GLU A 99 10.81 12.97 10.80
N GLU A 100 10.72 13.83 11.81
CA GLU A 100 10.05 13.55 13.06
C GLU A 100 8.56 13.22 12.87
N ILE A 101 7.82 14.02 12.09
CA ILE A 101 6.41 13.76 11.81
C ILE A 101 6.25 12.45 11.03
N MET A 102 7.10 12.22 10.03
CA MET A 102 7.09 10.99 9.26
C MET A 102 7.38 9.75 10.11
N GLN A 103 8.29 9.87 11.07
CA GLN A 103 8.60 8.81 12.03
C GLN A 103 7.40 8.53 12.95
N PHE A 104 6.74 9.57 13.47
CA PHE A 104 5.52 9.43 14.26
C PHE A 104 4.43 8.69 13.48
N ILE A 105 4.16 9.14 12.24
CA ILE A 105 3.15 8.54 11.35
C ILE A 105 3.49 7.07 11.08
N THR A 106 4.76 6.77 10.81
CA THR A 106 5.25 5.41 10.57
C THR A 106 5.01 4.52 11.78
N TYR A 107 5.43 4.94 12.98
CA TYR A 107 5.23 4.14 14.18
C TYR A 107 3.74 3.93 14.49
N LYS A 108 2.94 5.00 14.41
CA LYS A 108 1.53 4.95 14.78
C LYS A 108 0.67 4.15 13.80
N TYR A 109 0.83 4.40 12.50
CA TYR A 109 -0.10 3.94 11.47
C TYR A 109 0.45 2.83 10.58
N LYS A 110 1.77 2.80 10.31
CA LYS A 110 2.41 1.70 9.56
C LYS A 110 2.73 0.52 10.48
N LEU A 111 3.32 0.78 11.65
CA LEU A 111 3.76 -0.27 12.60
C LEU A 111 2.76 -0.53 13.74
N ASN A 112 1.65 0.20 13.77
CA ASN A 112 0.57 0.06 14.75
C ASN A 112 1.02 0.16 16.22
N LYS A 113 2.00 1.03 16.51
CA LYS A 113 2.47 1.30 17.87
C LYS A 113 1.50 2.22 18.61
N GLY A 114 1.40 2.02 19.93
CA GLY A 114 0.61 2.88 20.81
C GLY A 114 1.29 4.24 21.06
N VAL A 115 0.51 5.29 21.31
CA VAL A 115 1.03 6.64 21.57
C VAL A 115 1.97 6.66 22.78
N GLY A 116 1.71 5.83 23.80
CA GLY A 116 2.61 5.70 24.95
C GLY A 116 3.97 5.09 24.61
N TRP A 117 4.02 4.14 23.66
CA TRP A 117 5.29 3.60 23.15
C TRP A 117 6.05 4.68 22.37
N ILE A 118 5.34 5.41 21.51
CA ILE A 118 5.93 6.52 20.74
C ILE A 118 6.44 7.63 21.66
N ALA A 119 5.73 7.92 22.76
CA ALA A 119 6.19 8.86 23.78
C ALA A 119 7.54 8.48 24.37
N ASN A 120 7.73 7.20 24.70
CA ASN A 120 8.99 6.69 25.21
C ASN A 120 10.09 6.77 24.15
N GLU A 121 9.78 6.37 22.91
CA GLU A 121 10.74 6.29 21.82
C GLU A 121 11.22 7.67 21.33
N MET A 122 10.30 8.62 21.15
CA MET A 122 10.59 9.90 20.48
C MET A 122 10.69 11.08 21.45
N TYR A 123 10.06 11.00 22.63
CA TYR A 123 9.83 12.16 23.49
C TYR A 123 10.25 11.94 24.94
N GLY A 124 11.17 11.00 25.20
CA GLY A 124 11.68 10.73 26.55
C GLY A 124 10.61 10.31 27.56
N GLY A 125 9.50 9.74 27.09
CA GLY A 125 8.36 9.30 27.90
C GLY A 125 7.27 10.36 28.13
N VAL A 126 7.42 11.57 27.57
CA VAL A 126 6.45 12.65 27.75
C VAL A 126 5.20 12.41 26.89
N ARG A 127 4.17 11.80 27.50
CA ARG A 127 2.92 11.43 26.81
C ARG A 127 2.14 12.62 26.26
N SER A 128 2.09 13.74 27.00
CA SER A 128 1.37 14.95 26.57
C SER A 128 1.88 15.47 25.23
N THR A 129 3.21 15.47 25.03
CA THR A 129 3.85 15.86 23.76
C THR A 129 3.42 14.92 22.62
N ALA A 130 3.45 13.61 22.84
CA ALA A 130 3.04 12.64 21.83
C ALA A 130 1.55 12.75 21.45
N TYR A 131 0.66 13.02 22.41
CA TYR A 131 -0.76 13.21 22.14
C TYR A 131 -1.05 14.52 21.41
N ARG A 132 -0.34 15.62 21.76
CA ARG A 132 -0.44 16.89 21.05
C ARG A 132 0.03 16.75 19.60
N TRP A 133 1.20 16.15 19.38
CA TRP A 133 1.68 15.85 18.03
C TRP A 133 0.70 15.02 17.22
N ARG A 134 0.05 14.02 17.83
CA ARG A 134 -0.99 13.24 17.15
C ARG A 134 -2.13 14.14 16.66
N GLU A 135 -2.59 15.07 17.50
CA GLU A 135 -3.66 16.01 17.15
C GLU A 135 -3.21 16.96 16.03
N ASP A 136 -2.05 17.58 16.18
CA ASP A 136 -1.49 18.53 15.21
C ASP A 136 -1.30 17.89 13.82
N ILE A 137 -0.76 16.65 13.78
CA ILE A 137 -0.59 15.88 12.53
C ILE A 137 -1.95 15.65 11.83
N LEU A 138 -2.98 15.30 12.60
CA LEU A 138 -4.30 15.02 12.01
C LEU A 138 -4.98 16.31 11.54
N GLU A 139 -4.78 17.43 12.24
CA GLU A 139 -5.25 18.75 11.82
C GLU A 139 -4.60 19.16 10.50
N ASP A 140 -3.28 18.99 10.37
CA ASP A 140 -2.56 19.29 9.14
C ASP A 140 -3.03 18.41 7.98
N ILE A 141 -3.25 17.12 8.21
CA ILE A 141 -3.78 16.22 7.16
C ILE A 141 -5.15 16.68 6.68
N VAL A 142 -6.07 17.01 7.58
CA VAL A 142 -7.42 17.49 7.20
C VAL A 142 -7.34 18.78 6.41
N LYS A 143 -6.47 19.71 6.84
CA LYS A 143 -6.22 20.97 6.14
C LYS A 143 -5.73 20.74 4.71
N TRP A 144 -4.70 19.91 4.53
CA TRP A 144 -4.12 19.64 3.20
C TRP A 144 -5.01 18.76 2.32
N GLU A 145 -5.82 17.86 2.91
CA GLU A 145 -6.87 17.14 2.17
C GLU A 145 -7.88 18.12 1.56
N GLY A 146 -8.29 19.17 2.29
CA GLY A 146 -9.19 20.20 1.75
C GLY A 146 -8.56 21.02 0.62
N VAL A 147 -7.25 21.27 0.69
CA VAL A 147 -6.52 21.98 -0.37
C VAL A 147 -6.42 21.12 -1.63
N TYR A 148 -6.01 19.86 -1.49
CA TYR A 148 -5.77 18.98 -2.65
C TYR A 148 -6.98 18.24 -3.17
N GLY A 149 -8.02 18.05 -2.36
CA GLY A 149 -9.26 17.37 -2.75
C GLY A 149 -10.20 18.24 -3.57
N ASN A 150 -10.03 19.56 -3.52
CA ASN A 150 -10.76 20.54 -4.33
C ASN A 150 -10.00 20.95 -5.62
N SER A 151 -8.88 20.27 -5.93
CA SER A 151 -8.02 20.54 -7.09
C SER A 151 -8.28 19.58 -8.25
#